data_AF-A0A2I0LNA8-F1
#
_entry.id   AF-A0A2I0LNA8-F1
#
_cell.length_a   1.000
_cell.length_b   1.000
_cell.length_c   1.000
_cell.angle_alpha   90.00
_cell.angle_beta   90.00
_cell.angle_gamma   90.00
#
_symmetry.space_group_name_H-M   'P 1'
#
loop_
_entity.id
_entity.type
_entity.pdbx_description
1 polymer ?
#
loop_
_entity_poly.entity_id
_entity_poly.type
_entity_poly.pdbx_seq_one_letter_code
_entity_poly.pdbx_strand_id
1 'polypeptide(L)'
;MFFHKCQVETISENIHLFECMEEAEQMKLNKLRDCAVEFFMQRLHMKPIARNNWLVKKSQNGCSMNAKWFGQRNKYFGTYNERKMLETLTWNDKVAKGYFNHWAEEHSLNNAGKMCILEGSSSNLECSLWYILEGKRLPVVKCSPFCDGQVLENLNEAMNELMGGKLKSRRMLQPCHSCEVLPGELILAEVSDLARCHQEALNERCRDRFKCLVVDLPSLCDTESQPSMEIKLLDSATLLTFSFSLLYDGEPKYQQQLLECVLHSLNQLTMGDALILPILSCFTRFTAGLVFILHCCFRYITFACPISYEPLRTSAALLCVGYRGLPSPAVEYLQHLNKLISSLVDTESPQQVLQFVPMEVLLQGKLLEFLWDLNTAIAKRQLHLIVQAKQQQMTSDISL
;
A
#
# COMPACT_ATOMS: atom_id res chain seq x y z
N MET A 1 5.97 22.66 -33.28
CA MET A 1 7.07 23.57 -32.85
C MET A 1 6.56 24.94 -32.41
N PHE A 2 5.64 25.59 -33.14
CA PHE A 2 5.10 26.92 -32.81
C PHE A 2 4.39 26.99 -31.43
N PHE A 3 3.45 26.08 -31.16
CA PHE A 3 2.68 26.09 -29.91
C PHE A 3 3.54 25.93 -28.64
N HIS A 4 4.51 24.99 -28.67
CA HIS A 4 5.45 24.80 -27.56
C HIS A 4 6.27 26.05 -27.28
N LYS A 5 6.75 26.73 -28.33
CA LYS A 5 7.52 27.97 -28.19
C LYS A 5 6.67 29.08 -27.54
N CYS A 6 5.47 29.33 -28.07
CA CYS A 6 4.56 30.33 -27.50
C CYS A 6 4.18 30.02 -26.04
N GLN A 7 4.00 28.74 -25.70
CA GLN A 7 3.68 28.31 -24.34
C GLN A 7 4.84 28.55 -23.37
N VAL A 8 6.07 28.19 -23.76
CA VAL A 8 7.28 28.43 -22.95
C VAL A 8 7.55 29.93 -22.77
N GLU A 9 7.39 30.73 -23.83
CA GLU A 9 7.53 32.19 -23.78
C GLU A 9 6.50 32.80 -22.83
N THR A 10 5.24 32.38 -22.91
CA THR A 10 4.16 32.86 -22.01
C THR A 10 4.42 32.48 -20.55
N ILE A 11 4.91 31.26 -20.29
CA ILE A 11 5.25 30.83 -18.92
C ILE A 11 6.43 31.65 -18.39
N SER A 12 7.46 31.87 -19.20
CA SER A 12 8.66 32.62 -18.81
C SER A 12 8.31 34.07 -18.51
N GLU A 13 7.49 34.69 -19.35
CA GLU A 13 6.96 36.04 -19.14
C GLU A 13 6.16 36.12 -17.85
N ASN A 14 5.24 35.18 -17.60
CA ASN A 14 4.47 35.16 -16.36
C ASN A 14 5.36 35.03 -15.12
N ILE A 15 6.39 34.17 -15.15
CA ILE A 15 7.35 34.03 -14.04
C ILE A 15 8.08 35.36 -13.79
N HIS A 16 8.55 36.02 -14.86
CA HIS A 16 9.24 37.29 -14.74
C HIS A 16 8.34 38.40 -14.18
N LEU A 17 7.07 38.44 -14.63
CA LEU A 17 6.07 39.37 -14.11
C LEU A 17 5.80 39.18 -12.61
N PHE A 18 5.93 37.96 -12.07
CA PHE A 18 5.83 37.73 -10.63
C PHE A 18 7.07 38.17 -9.85
N GLU A 19 8.28 38.09 -10.44
CA GLU A 19 9.51 38.55 -9.79
C GLU A 19 9.59 40.07 -9.65
N CYS A 20 9.01 40.80 -10.61
CA CYS A 20 9.02 42.28 -10.62
C CYS A 20 7.72 42.90 -10.07
N MET A 21 6.83 42.09 -9.49
CA MET A 21 5.53 42.55 -9.02
C MET A 21 5.66 43.39 -7.76
N GLU A 22 5.14 44.62 -7.80
CA GLU A 22 5.08 45.48 -6.61
C GLU A 22 4.08 44.93 -5.57
N GLU A 23 4.31 45.20 -4.28
CA GLU A 23 3.45 44.72 -3.19
C GLU A 23 1.96 45.11 -3.38
N ALA A 24 1.71 46.29 -3.95
CA ALA A 24 0.37 46.78 -4.23
C ALA A 24 -0.35 45.95 -5.31
N GLU A 25 0.36 45.53 -6.35
CA GLU A 25 -0.16 44.67 -7.41
C GLU A 25 -0.40 43.25 -6.91
N GLN A 26 0.51 42.74 -6.09
CA GLN A 26 0.37 41.44 -5.44
C GLN A 26 -0.87 41.42 -4.53
N MET A 27 -1.09 42.48 -3.74
CA MET A 27 -2.27 42.62 -2.89
C MET A 27 -3.56 42.66 -3.72
N LYS A 28 -3.56 43.39 -4.84
CA LYS A 28 -4.68 43.45 -5.78
C LYS A 28 -5.01 42.07 -6.38
N LEU A 29 -4.00 41.31 -6.80
CA LEU A 29 -4.19 39.96 -7.34
C LEU A 29 -4.67 38.97 -6.29
N ASN A 30 -4.14 39.03 -5.06
CA ASN A 30 -4.64 38.24 -3.95
C ASN A 30 -6.12 38.54 -3.68
N LYS A 31 -6.51 39.82 -3.68
CA LYS A 31 -7.91 40.22 -3.53
C LYS A 31 -8.79 39.68 -4.67
N LEU A 32 -8.34 39.74 -5.92
CA LEU A 32 -9.07 39.17 -7.05
C LEU A 32 -9.21 37.66 -6.95
N ARG A 33 -8.15 36.95 -6.55
CA ARG A 33 -8.19 35.52 -6.27
C ARG A 33 -9.22 35.21 -5.19
N ASP A 34 -9.21 35.94 -4.08
CA ASP A 34 -10.12 35.70 -2.97
C ASP A 34 -11.58 35.97 -3.38
N CYS A 35 -11.85 37.04 -4.15
CA CYS A 35 -13.17 37.28 -4.74
C CYS A 35 -13.60 36.15 -5.71
N ALA A 36 -12.68 35.61 -6.52
CA ALA A 36 -12.99 34.49 -7.41
C ALA A 36 -13.30 33.21 -6.62
N VAL A 37 -12.57 32.95 -5.53
CA VAL A 37 -12.83 31.82 -4.62
C VAL A 37 -14.20 31.98 -3.96
N GLU A 38 -14.52 33.17 -3.45
CA GLU A 38 -15.83 33.46 -2.85
C GLU A 38 -16.98 33.27 -3.85
N PHE A 39 -16.84 33.83 -5.05
CA PHE A 39 -17.81 33.68 -6.13
C PHE A 39 -18.02 32.19 -6.48
N PHE A 40 -16.94 31.43 -6.61
CA PHE A 40 -17.00 30.00 -6.90
C PHE A 40 -17.67 29.21 -5.77
N MET A 41 -17.32 29.50 -4.51
CA MET A 41 -17.94 28.91 -3.32
C MET A 41 -19.45 29.18 -3.27
N GLN A 42 -19.87 30.42 -3.51
CA GLN A 42 -21.28 30.81 -3.52
C GLN A 42 -22.05 30.15 -4.67
N ARG A 43 -21.52 30.25 -5.90
CA ARG A 43 -22.17 29.73 -7.11
C ARG A 43 -22.37 28.23 -7.06
N LEU A 44 -21.40 27.50 -6.52
CA LEU A 44 -21.46 26.04 -6.41
C LEU A 44 -21.92 25.54 -5.04
N HIS A 45 -22.36 26.44 -4.14
CA HIS A 45 -22.81 26.11 -2.79
C HIS A 45 -21.79 25.26 -2.00
N MET A 46 -20.49 25.49 -2.25
CA MET A 46 -19.42 24.79 -1.56
C MET A 46 -19.20 25.40 -0.17
N LYS A 47 -18.74 24.57 0.77
CA LYS A 47 -18.41 25.01 2.13
C LYS A 47 -16.93 24.72 2.41
N PRO A 48 -16.22 25.62 3.11
CA PRO A 48 -14.89 25.33 3.61
C PRO A 48 -14.92 24.06 4.47
N ILE A 49 -13.94 23.18 4.26
CA ILE A 49 -13.79 21.98 5.09
C ILE A 49 -13.28 22.43 6.46
N ALA A 50 -14.01 22.12 7.53
CA ALA A 50 -13.57 22.42 8.89
C ALA A 50 -12.22 21.75 9.18
N ARG A 51 -11.33 22.42 9.92
CA ARG A 51 -9.96 21.93 10.17
C ARG A 51 -9.90 20.53 10.79
N ASN A 52 -10.89 20.19 11.62
CA ASN A 52 -11.00 18.85 12.22
C ASN A 52 -11.26 17.75 11.19
N ASN A 53 -11.78 18.11 10.01
CA ASN A 53 -12.06 17.21 8.90
C ASN A 53 -10.92 17.20 7.86
N TRP A 54 -9.83 17.94 8.10
CA TRP A 54 -8.67 17.92 7.20
C TRP A 54 -7.93 16.59 7.34
N LEU A 55 -7.58 16.00 6.20
CA LEU A 55 -6.74 14.81 6.16
C LEU A 55 -5.30 15.10 6.59
N VAL A 56 -4.81 16.29 6.25
CA VAL A 56 -3.51 16.83 6.62
C VAL A 56 -3.75 18.13 7.38
N LYS A 57 -3.54 18.12 8.69
CA LYS A 57 -3.72 19.22 9.64
C LYS A 57 -2.55 20.22 9.65
N LYS A 58 -1.35 19.78 9.25
CA LYS A 58 -0.14 20.61 9.11
C LYS A 58 0.48 20.42 7.73
N SER A 59 0.57 21.48 6.94
CA SER A 59 1.38 21.47 5.72
C SER A 59 2.86 21.46 6.11
N GLN A 60 3.57 20.36 5.91
CA GLN A 60 5.03 20.38 5.97
C GLN A 60 5.61 20.67 4.58
N ASN A 61 6.72 21.42 4.54
CA ASN A 61 7.49 21.62 3.32
C ASN A 61 7.90 20.23 2.78
N GLY A 62 7.49 19.91 1.55
CA GLY A 62 7.79 18.62 0.91
C GLY A 62 6.63 17.62 0.84
N CYS A 63 5.54 17.79 1.60
CA CYS A 63 4.33 16.95 1.45
C CYS A 63 3.67 17.05 0.05
N SER A 64 4.06 18.08 -0.72
CA SER A 64 3.56 18.37 -2.07
C SER A 64 4.63 18.20 -3.16
N MET A 65 5.76 17.56 -2.90
CA MET A 65 6.86 17.53 -3.90
C MET A 65 7.40 16.14 -4.24
N ASN A 66 6.85 15.06 -3.68
CA ASN A 66 7.29 13.74 -4.12
C ASN A 66 6.81 13.53 -5.57
N ALA A 67 7.78 13.45 -6.48
CA ALA A 67 7.53 13.27 -7.90
C ALA A 67 6.79 11.96 -8.21
N LYS A 68 6.77 10.95 -7.32
CA LYS A 68 5.87 9.79 -7.41
C LYS A 68 4.42 10.15 -7.04
N TRP A 69 4.19 11.01 -6.03
CA TRP A 69 2.86 11.54 -5.66
C TRP A 69 2.22 12.41 -6.76
N PHE A 70 3.04 13.15 -7.51
CA PHE A 70 2.64 13.84 -8.75
C PHE A 70 2.85 12.98 -10.01
N GLY A 71 3.40 11.78 -9.82
CA GLY A 71 4.14 10.99 -10.78
C GLY A 71 3.33 10.17 -11.74
N GLN A 72 2.09 10.58 -12.01
CA GLN A 72 1.35 10.15 -13.18
C GLN A 72 0.33 11.18 -13.69
N ARG A 73 0.45 12.48 -13.36
CA ARG A 73 -0.26 13.48 -14.19
C ARG A 73 0.18 13.42 -15.66
N ASN A 74 1.34 12.83 -15.95
CA ASN A 74 1.90 12.63 -17.28
C ASN A 74 1.79 11.19 -17.85
N LYS A 75 1.00 10.29 -17.25
CA LYS A 75 0.59 9.03 -17.91
C LYS A 75 -0.88 9.04 -18.33
N TYR A 76 -1.38 10.20 -18.76
CA TYR A 76 -2.39 10.16 -19.82
C TYR A 76 -1.70 9.66 -21.10
N PHE A 77 -1.41 8.36 -21.17
CA PHE A 77 -1.08 7.73 -22.44
C PHE A 77 -2.33 7.86 -23.31
N GLY A 78 -2.15 8.60 -24.41
CA GLY A 78 -3.14 8.74 -25.45
C GLY A 78 -3.91 10.04 -25.46
N THR A 79 -4.36 10.38 -26.67
CA THR A 79 -5.23 11.53 -26.93
C THR A 79 -6.54 11.42 -26.13
N TYR A 80 -7.25 12.54 -25.96
CA TYR A 80 -8.61 12.52 -25.40
C TYR A 80 -9.50 11.48 -26.10
N ASN A 81 -9.33 11.34 -27.42
CA ASN A 81 -10.06 10.37 -28.23
C ASN A 81 -9.69 8.92 -27.87
N GLU A 82 -8.42 8.61 -27.64
CA GLU A 82 -8.00 7.28 -27.17
C GLU A 82 -8.61 6.96 -25.80
N ARG A 83 -8.62 7.93 -24.86
CA ARG A 83 -9.27 7.74 -23.56
C ARG A 83 -10.78 7.52 -23.70
N LYS A 84 -11.44 8.30 -24.56
CA LYS A 84 -12.87 8.10 -24.86
C LYS A 84 -13.16 6.78 -25.55
N MET A 85 -12.29 6.32 -26.45
CA MET A 85 -12.41 4.99 -27.04
C MET A 85 -12.24 3.90 -25.99
N LEU A 86 -11.26 4.01 -25.08
CA LEU A 86 -11.04 3.05 -24.00
C LEU A 86 -12.23 2.99 -23.02
N GLU A 87 -12.86 4.13 -22.72
CA GLU A 87 -14.09 4.18 -21.92
C GLU A 87 -15.27 3.43 -22.57
N THR A 88 -15.29 3.33 -23.92
CA THR A 88 -16.34 2.58 -24.64
C THR A 88 -16.10 1.08 -24.70
N LEU A 89 -14.89 0.60 -24.40
CA LEU A 89 -14.56 -0.82 -24.46
C LEU A 89 -15.10 -1.55 -23.23
N THR A 90 -15.69 -2.72 -23.46
CA THR A 90 -16.03 -3.63 -22.36
C THR A 90 -14.76 -4.23 -21.76
N TRP A 91 -14.84 -4.75 -20.53
CA TRP A 91 -13.74 -5.50 -19.91
C TRP A 91 -13.18 -6.60 -20.84
N ASN A 92 -14.07 -7.35 -21.50
CA ASN A 92 -13.67 -8.41 -22.41
C ASN A 92 -12.88 -7.86 -23.61
N ASP A 93 -13.32 -6.74 -24.18
CA ASP A 93 -12.62 -6.09 -25.28
C ASP A 93 -11.24 -5.59 -24.84
N LYS A 94 -11.13 -5.03 -23.63
CA LYS A 94 -9.87 -4.58 -23.04
C LYS A 94 -8.89 -5.74 -22.85
N VAL A 95 -9.37 -6.88 -22.32
CA VAL A 95 -8.55 -8.10 -22.18
C VAL A 95 -8.11 -8.63 -23.54
N ALA A 96 -9.03 -8.76 -24.51
CA ALA A 96 -8.75 -9.29 -25.84
C ALA A 96 -7.76 -8.40 -26.64
N LYS A 97 -7.83 -7.07 -26.47
CA LYS A 97 -6.91 -6.11 -27.08
C LYS A 97 -5.60 -5.94 -26.32
N GLY A 98 -5.39 -6.69 -25.23
CA GLY A 98 -4.17 -6.63 -24.42
C GLY A 98 -3.98 -5.30 -23.69
N TYR A 99 -5.05 -4.57 -23.38
CA TYR A 99 -4.96 -3.26 -22.72
C TYR A 99 -4.24 -3.33 -21.36
N PHE A 100 -4.44 -4.42 -20.63
CA PHE A 100 -3.81 -4.63 -19.33
C PHE A 100 -2.39 -5.19 -19.44
N ASN A 101 -1.91 -5.58 -20.62
CA ASN A 101 -0.67 -6.32 -20.79
C ASN A 101 0.55 -5.58 -20.23
N HIS A 102 0.71 -4.28 -20.46
CA HIS A 102 1.84 -3.52 -19.88
C HIS A 102 1.90 -3.64 -18.34
N TRP A 103 0.74 -3.65 -17.67
CA TRP A 103 0.65 -3.79 -16.21
C TRP A 103 0.73 -5.25 -15.76
N ALA A 104 0.16 -6.14 -16.56
CA ALA A 104 0.05 -7.56 -16.30
C ALA A 104 1.26 -8.37 -16.77
N GLU A 105 2.18 -7.84 -17.57
CA GLU A 105 3.41 -8.49 -18.04
C GLU A 105 4.62 -8.04 -17.19
N GLU A 106 4.55 -6.86 -16.57
CA GLU A 106 5.55 -6.39 -15.58
C GLU A 106 5.50 -7.12 -14.23
N HIS A 107 4.59 -8.07 -14.04
CA HIS A 107 4.51 -8.88 -12.82
C HIS A 107 5.75 -9.78 -12.63
N SER A 108 6.50 -10.05 -13.70
CA SER A 108 7.64 -10.99 -13.76
C SER A 108 8.95 -10.41 -13.23
N LEU A 109 8.93 -9.19 -12.67
CA LEU A 109 10.11 -8.62 -12.03
C LEU A 109 10.38 -9.38 -10.72
N ASN A 110 11.27 -10.36 -10.81
CA ASN A 110 11.79 -11.19 -9.72
C ASN A 110 11.87 -10.43 -8.39
N ASN A 111 11.24 -11.00 -7.36
CA ASN A 111 11.23 -10.54 -5.97
C ASN A 111 11.21 -8.99 -5.85
N ALA A 112 10.11 -8.36 -6.25
CA ALA A 112 9.96 -6.90 -6.30
C ALA A 112 10.41 -6.16 -5.03
N GLY A 113 10.36 -6.78 -3.86
CA GLY A 113 10.86 -6.19 -2.62
C GLY A 113 12.36 -6.34 -2.37
N LYS A 114 13.10 -7.20 -3.08
CA LYS A 114 14.57 -7.35 -2.90
C LYS A 114 15.33 -6.03 -3.07
N MET A 115 14.80 -5.11 -3.87
CA MET A 115 15.35 -3.77 -4.11
C MET A 115 14.71 -2.68 -3.24
N CYS A 116 13.65 -3.01 -2.49
CA CYS A 116 12.84 -2.08 -1.71
C CYS A 116 13.03 -2.32 -0.20
N ILE A 117 14.19 -1.89 0.31
CA ILE A 117 14.51 -2.00 1.74
C ILE A 117 14.19 -0.66 2.42
N LEU A 118 13.23 -0.71 3.35
CA LEU A 118 12.90 0.39 4.23
C LEU A 118 13.71 0.26 5.53
N GLU A 119 14.74 1.11 5.67
CA GLU A 119 15.53 1.19 6.90
C GLU A 119 14.76 1.92 8.00
N GLY A 120 14.60 1.25 9.13
CA GLY A 120 14.04 1.77 10.37
C GLY A 120 14.88 2.89 10.95
N SER A 121 14.23 4.03 11.17
CA SER A 121 14.78 5.13 11.95
C SER A 121 14.49 4.90 13.43
N SER A 122 15.44 5.18 14.31
CA SER A 122 15.20 5.29 15.76
C SER A 122 14.46 6.60 16.08
N SER A 123 13.35 6.86 15.38
CA SER A 123 12.53 8.03 15.62
C SER A 123 11.78 7.86 16.92
N ASN A 124 11.91 8.83 17.82
CA ASN A 124 11.03 8.96 18.98
C ASN A 124 9.60 9.03 18.45
N LEU A 125 8.81 7.98 18.71
CA LEU A 125 7.40 7.94 18.36
C LEU A 125 6.68 9.00 19.20
N GLU A 126 6.37 10.15 18.61
CA GLU A 126 5.55 11.20 19.25
C GLU A 126 4.07 10.80 19.25
N CYS A 127 3.73 9.72 19.96
CA CYS A 127 2.37 9.19 20.05
C CYS A 127 1.36 10.23 20.58
N SER A 128 1.81 11.26 21.28
CA SER A 128 0.98 12.38 21.75
C SER A 128 0.32 13.17 20.63
N LEU A 129 0.85 13.12 19.41
CA LEU A 129 0.28 13.77 18.23
C LEU A 129 -0.69 12.86 17.45
N TRP A 130 -0.79 11.58 17.84
CA TRP A 130 -1.64 10.62 17.15
C TRP A 130 -3.08 10.74 17.60
N TYR A 131 -4.00 10.42 16.69
CA TYR A 131 -5.42 10.49 16.95
C TYR A 131 -6.14 9.42 16.14
N ILE A 132 -7.17 8.84 16.76
CA ILE A 132 -8.02 7.87 16.09
C ILE A 132 -9.09 8.63 15.33
N LEU A 133 -9.18 8.38 14.03
CA LEU A 133 -10.23 8.87 13.16
C LEU A 133 -11.23 7.74 12.90
N GLU A 134 -12.39 7.84 13.52
CA GLU A 134 -13.54 6.99 13.22
C GLU A 134 -14.35 7.60 12.08
N GLY A 135 -14.98 6.75 11.27
CA GLY A 135 -15.88 7.19 10.24
C GLY A 135 -16.74 6.04 9.72
N LYS A 136 -17.61 6.32 8.76
CA LYS A 136 -18.47 5.30 8.16
C LYS A 136 -17.62 4.18 7.55
N ARG A 137 -18.13 2.94 7.63
CA ARG A 137 -17.53 1.80 6.94
C ARG A 137 -17.32 2.11 5.46
N LEU A 138 -16.17 1.70 4.96
CA LEU A 138 -15.78 1.87 3.58
C LEU A 138 -16.67 0.93 2.74
N PRO A 139 -17.28 1.42 1.66
CA PRO A 139 -17.99 0.55 0.72
C PRO A 139 -17.03 -0.10 -0.29
N VAL A 140 -15.94 0.59 -0.62
CA VAL A 140 -14.92 0.19 -1.60
C VAL A 140 -13.69 1.09 -1.46
N VAL A 141 -12.50 0.53 -1.70
CA VAL A 141 -11.26 1.30 -1.84
C VAL A 141 -11.09 1.73 -3.29
N LYS A 142 -11.56 2.94 -3.62
CA LYS A 142 -11.46 3.49 -4.99
C LYS A 142 -10.11 4.15 -5.29
N CYS A 143 -9.48 4.71 -4.27
CA CYS A 143 -8.23 5.43 -4.39
C CYS A 143 -7.40 5.22 -3.13
N SER A 144 -6.08 5.23 -3.30
CA SER A 144 -5.11 5.18 -2.21
C SER A 144 -3.98 6.15 -2.51
N PRO A 145 -3.54 6.98 -1.55
CA PRO A 145 -2.34 7.80 -1.71
C PRO A 145 -1.05 6.96 -1.72
N PHE A 146 -1.16 5.66 -1.43
CA PHE A 146 -0.07 4.71 -1.31
C PHE A 146 0.05 3.78 -2.52
N CYS A 147 -0.67 4.05 -3.61
CA CYS A 147 -0.67 3.22 -4.82
C CYS A 147 -0.88 4.08 -6.06
N ASP A 148 -0.46 3.56 -7.21
CA ASP A 148 -0.82 4.10 -8.51
C ASP A 148 -2.34 4.03 -8.73
N GLY A 149 -2.96 5.19 -8.94
CA GLY A 149 -4.40 5.32 -9.11
C GLY A 149 -4.94 4.55 -10.32
N GLN A 150 -4.21 4.50 -11.43
CA GLN A 150 -4.64 3.80 -12.64
C GLN A 150 -4.58 2.29 -12.46
N VAL A 151 -3.54 1.80 -11.76
CA VAL A 151 -3.40 0.36 -11.46
C VAL A 151 -4.52 -0.09 -10.53
N LEU A 152 -4.80 0.67 -9.48
CA LEU A 152 -5.89 0.37 -8.56
C LEU A 152 -7.27 0.45 -9.23
N GLU A 153 -7.48 1.41 -10.14
CA GLU A 153 -8.71 1.49 -10.94
C GLU A 153 -8.89 0.26 -11.82
N ASN A 154 -7.85 -0.13 -12.58
CA ASN A 154 -7.87 -1.31 -13.43
C ASN A 154 -8.10 -2.60 -12.61
N LEU A 155 -7.48 -2.71 -11.43
CA LEU A 155 -7.70 -3.83 -10.52
C LEU A 155 -9.14 -3.85 -10.00
N ASN A 156 -9.71 -2.71 -9.63
CA ASN A 156 -11.11 -2.60 -9.22
C ASN A 156 -12.07 -3.00 -10.36
N GLU A 157 -11.78 -2.63 -11.60
CA GLU A 157 -12.54 -3.07 -12.77
C GLU A 157 -12.49 -4.60 -12.92
N ALA A 158 -11.28 -5.17 -12.86
CA ALA A 158 -11.04 -6.61 -12.92
C ALA A 158 -11.82 -7.38 -11.82
N MET A 159 -11.81 -6.81 -10.62
CA MET A 159 -12.45 -7.37 -9.44
C MET A 159 -13.97 -7.39 -9.52
N ASN A 160 -14.58 -6.33 -10.07
CA ASN A 160 -16.02 -6.28 -10.31
C ASN A 160 -16.47 -7.38 -11.26
N GLU A 161 -15.70 -7.66 -12.31
CA GLU A 161 -16.01 -8.72 -13.27
C GLU A 161 -15.88 -10.13 -12.66
N LEU A 162 -14.92 -10.32 -11.75
CA LEU A 162 -14.77 -11.57 -11.00
C LEU A 162 -15.93 -11.79 -10.01
N MET A 163 -16.37 -10.75 -9.30
CA MET A 163 -17.52 -10.84 -8.39
C MET A 163 -18.87 -10.97 -9.11
N GLY A 164 -18.99 -10.44 -10.33
CA GLY A 164 -20.20 -10.54 -11.16
C GLY A 164 -20.53 -11.94 -11.70
N GLY A 165 -19.83 -12.99 -11.28
CA GLY A 165 -20.14 -14.40 -11.59
C GLY A 165 -19.79 -14.86 -13.01
N LYS A 166 -19.13 -14.02 -13.82
CA LYS A 166 -18.75 -14.39 -15.20
C LYS A 166 -17.51 -15.27 -15.31
N LEU A 167 -16.68 -15.32 -14.26
CA LEU A 167 -15.50 -16.20 -14.20
C LEU A 167 -15.88 -17.50 -13.46
N LYS A 168 -15.98 -18.60 -14.21
CA LYS A 168 -16.35 -19.91 -13.64
C LYS A 168 -15.22 -20.43 -12.74
N SER A 169 -15.46 -20.45 -11.43
CA SER A 169 -14.68 -21.09 -10.36
C SER A 169 -13.30 -20.49 -10.02
N ARG A 170 -13.11 -20.16 -8.74
CA ARG A 170 -11.83 -19.79 -8.10
C ARG A 170 -10.74 -20.89 -8.19
N ARG A 171 -11.07 -22.10 -8.68
CA ARG A 171 -10.20 -23.30 -8.65
C ARG A 171 -9.33 -23.52 -9.90
N MET A 172 -9.40 -22.66 -10.93
CA MET A 172 -8.65 -22.87 -12.18
C MET A 172 -7.70 -21.72 -12.55
N LEU A 173 -7.07 -21.07 -11.56
CA LEU A 173 -5.91 -20.23 -11.84
C LEU A 173 -4.72 -21.16 -12.10
N GLN A 174 -4.42 -21.44 -13.36
CA GLN A 174 -3.20 -22.15 -13.72
C GLN A 174 -1.98 -21.30 -13.33
N PRO A 175 -0.89 -21.91 -12.84
CA PRO A 175 0.34 -21.17 -12.54
C PRO A 175 0.84 -20.49 -13.82
N CYS A 176 1.10 -19.18 -13.75
CA CYS A 176 1.84 -18.51 -14.81
C CYS A 176 3.31 -18.95 -14.77
N HIS A 177 3.87 -19.42 -15.89
CA HIS A 177 5.27 -19.85 -15.97
C HIS A 177 6.27 -18.69 -15.74
N SER A 178 5.84 -17.44 -15.90
CA SER A 178 6.63 -16.23 -15.60
C SER A 178 6.41 -15.71 -14.17
N CYS A 179 5.40 -16.22 -13.47
CA CYS A 179 5.18 -16.01 -12.05
C CYS A 179 5.93 -17.10 -11.29
N GLU A 180 7.21 -16.90 -10.99
CA GLU A 180 7.93 -17.83 -10.13
C GLU A 180 7.32 -17.83 -8.72
N VAL A 181 6.88 -19.00 -8.27
CA VAL A 181 6.56 -19.23 -6.86
C VAL A 181 7.83 -19.02 -6.07
N LEU A 182 7.92 -17.89 -5.37
CA LEU A 182 9.03 -17.62 -4.47
C LEU A 182 9.04 -18.72 -3.39
N PRO A 183 10.01 -19.65 -3.42
CA PRO A 183 10.08 -20.73 -2.46
C PRO A 183 10.31 -20.17 -1.06
N GLY A 184 9.81 -20.87 -0.05
CA GLY A 184 9.98 -20.45 1.33
C GLY A 184 11.43 -20.24 1.73
N GLU A 185 12.31 -21.08 1.20
CA GLU A 185 13.76 -21.03 1.41
C GLU A 185 14.37 -19.69 0.98
N LEU A 186 13.89 -19.10 -0.13
CA LEU A 186 14.38 -17.80 -0.61
C LEU A 186 13.93 -16.65 0.29
N ILE A 187 12.70 -16.72 0.83
CA ILE A 187 12.21 -15.74 1.80
C ILE A 187 13.03 -15.80 3.08
N LEU A 188 13.30 -17.00 3.57
CA LEU A 188 14.13 -17.23 4.75
C LEU A 188 15.59 -16.83 4.54
N ALA A 189 16.13 -17.07 3.34
CA ALA A 189 17.46 -16.60 2.96
C ALA A 189 17.55 -15.07 2.95
N GLU A 190 16.53 -14.38 2.41
CA GLU A 190 16.48 -12.92 2.41
C GLU A 190 16.43 -12.33 3.83
N VAL A 191 15.65 -12.94 4.74
CA VAL A 191 15.65 -12.57 6.16
C VAL A 191 17.03 -12.79 6.78
N SER A 192 17.69 -13.91 6.49
CA SER A 192 19.03 -14.23 6.99
C SER A 192 20.09 -13.25 6.49
N ASP A 193 20.05 -12.89 5.20
CA ASP A 193 20.98 -11.95 4.58
C ASP A 193 20.84 -10.55 5.17
N LEU A 194 19.61 -10.07 5.37
CA LEU A 194 19.33 -8.79 6.04
C LEU A 194 19.79 -8.80 7.50
N ALA A 195 19.60 -9.91 8.21
CA ALA A 195 20.06 -10.07 9.60
C ALA A 195 21.59 -10.08 9.71
N ARG A 196 22.30 -10.62 8.71
CA ARG A 196 23.77 -10.64 8.66
C ARG A 196 24.36 -9.27 8.38
N CYS A 197 23.81 -8.55 7.40
CA CYS A 197 24.21 -7.17 7.09
C CYS A 197 24.12 -6.25 8.32
N HIS A 198 23.17 -6.52 9.23
CA HIS A 198 23.06 -5.83 10.50
C HIS A 198 24.23 -6.12 11.46
N GLN A 199 24.59 -7.40 11.62
CA GLN A 199 25.62 -7.82 12.57
C GLN A 199 27.02 -7.30 12.19
N GLU A 200 27.32 -7.24 10.90
CA GLU A 200 28.58 -6.68 10.39
C GLU A 200 28.72 -5.17 10.66
N ALA A 201 27.60 -4.43 10.67
CA ALA A 201 27.61 -2.98 10.88
C ALA A 201 27.83 -2.56 12.34
N LEU A 202 27.51 -3.42 13.33
CA LEU A 202 27.56 -3.08 14.75
C LEU A 202 28.83 -3.53 15.49
N ASN A 203 29.73 -4.30 14.84
CA ASN A 203 30.89 -4.93 15.52
C ASN A 203 30.49 -5.71 16.81
N GLU A 204 29.23 -6.11 16.94
CA GLU A 204 28.73 -6.85 18.09
C GLU A 204 29.07 -8.33 17.91
N ARG A 205 29.57 -8.96 18.99
CA ARG A 205 29.78 -10.41 19.00
C ARG A 205 28.43 -11.10 18.78
N CYS A 206 28.43 -11.99 17.80
CA CYS A 206 27.38 -12.93 17.44
C CYS A 206 26.46 -13.29 18.62
N ARG A 207 25.17 -12.94 18.55
CA ARG A 207 24.17 -13.87 19.10
C ARG A 207 24.15 -15.04 18.13
N ASP A 208 24.54 -16.22 18.59
CA ASP A 208 24.67 -17.41 17.74
C ASP A 208 23.38 -17.74 16.98
N ARG A 209 22.21 -17.32 17.48
CA ARG A 209 20.90 -17.51 16.85
C ARG A 209 19.95 -16.35 17.13
N PHE A 210 19.14 -15.98 16.13
CA PHE A 210 17.97 -15.08 16.29
C PHE A 210 16.68 -15.84 15.99
N LYS A 211 15.56 -15.40 16.56
CA LYS A 211 14.26 -16.00 16.31
C LYS A 211 13.54 -15.27 15.17
N CYS A 212 12.99 -16.02 14.22
CA CYS A 212 12.12 -15.53 13.18
C CYS A 212 10.69 -16.03 13.45
N LEU A 213 9.81 -15.11 13.84
CA LEU A 213 8.41 -15.40 14.07
C LEU A 213 7.66 -15.33 12.74
N VAL A 214 7.01 -16.42 12.35
CA VAL A 214 6.31 -16.54 11.06
C VAL A 214 4.82 -16.62 11.33
N VAL A 215 4.06 -15.70 10.76
CA VAL A 215 2.60 -15.67 10.90
C VAL A 215 1.98 -16.40 9.70
N ASP A 216 1.13 -17.39 9.97
CA ASP A 216 0.25 -18.04 8.98
C ASP A 216 0.90 -18.45 7.65
N LEU A 217 2.14 -18.92 7.69
CA LEU A 217 2.87 -19.42 6.53
C LEU A 217 3.53 -20.76 6.91
N PRO A 218 2.73 -21.82 7.14
CA PRO A 218 3.24 -23.11 7.63
C PRO A 218 4.24 -23.75 6.65
N SER A 219 4.12 -23.48 5.35
CA SER A 219 5.08 -23.95 4.34
C SER A 219 6.51 -23.44 4.55
N LEU A 220 6.71 -22.37 5.32
CA LEU A 220 8.04 -21.86 5.69
C LEU A 220 8.65 -22.63 6.86
N CYS A 221 7.84 -23.36 7.63
CA CYS A 221 8.31 -24.08 8.82
C CYS A 221 8.81 -25.49 8.51
N ASP A 222 8.44 -26.05 7.36
CA ASP A 222 8.93 -27.37 6.89
C ASP A 222 10.34 -27.29 6.26
N THR A 223 10.85 -26.08 6.02
CA THR A 223 12.19 -25.86 5.49
C THR A 223 13.23 -26.02 6.61
N GLU A 224 14.33 -26.76 6.36
CA GLU A 224 15.41 -26.92 7.34
C GLU A 224 15.84 -25.56 7.90
N SER A 225 15.82 -25.43 9.22
CA SER A 225 16.22 -24.19 9.90
C SER A 225 17.63 -23.79 9.50
N GLN A 226 17.79 -22.60 8.91
CA GLN A 226 19.11 -22.03 8.67
C GLN A 226 19.91 -22.01 9.98
N PRO A 227 21.22 -22.32 9.98
CA PRO A 227 21.97 -22.61 11.21
C PRO A 227 21.95 -21.47 12.26
N SER A 228 21.77 -20.22 11.82
CA SER A 228 21.71 -19.02 12.66
C SER A 228 20.28 -18.52 12.99
N MET A 229 19.22 -19.21 12.54
CA MET A 229 17.83 -18.75 12.67
C MET A 229 16.94 -19.84 13.28
N GLU A 230 16.19 -19.49 14.33
CA GLU A 230 15.14 -20.34 14.90
C GLU A 230 13.78 -19.88 14.37
N ILE A 231 13.09 -20.75 13.63
CA ILE A 231 11.78 -20.43 13.06
C ILE A 231 10.69 -20.80 14.07
N LYS A 232 9.83 -19.84 14.43
CA LYS A 232 8.66 -20.08 15.29
C LYS A 232 7.39 -19.70 14.55
N LEU A 233 6.53 -20.68 14.29
CA LEU A 233 5.20 -20.44 13.73
C LEU A 233 4.31 -19.80 14.80
N LEU A 234 3.64 -18.72 14.42
CA LEU A 234 2.48 -18.19 15.11
C LEU A 234 1.25 -18.56 14.29
N ASP A 235 0.48 -19.50 14.83
CA ASP A 235 -0.80 -19.88 14.25
C ASP A 235 -1.83 -18.79 14.53
N SER A 236 -2.22 -18.07 13.49
CA SER A 236 -3.19 -17.00 13.48
C SER A 236 -4.15 -17.22 12.29
N ALA A 237 -4.61 -18.47 12.12
CA ALA A 237 -5.35 -18.99 10.95
C ALA A 237 -6.43 -18.08 10.31
N THR A 238 -6.89 -17.06 11.02
CA THR A 238 -7.83 -16.03 10.59
C THR A 238 -7.31 -15.08 9.50
N LEU A 239 -6.02 -14.71 9.45
CA LEU A 239 -5.54 -13.74 8.44
C LEU A 239 -5.63 -14.27 7.01
N LEU A 240 -5.51 -15.59 6.82
CA LEU A 240 -5.68 -16.27 5.53
C LEU A 240 -7.15 -16.53 5.16
N THR A 241 -8.11 -16.21 6.03
CA THR A 241 -9.55 -16.41 5.73
C THR A 241 -10.10 -15.32 4.82
N PHE A 242 -9.44 -14.18 4.74
CA PHE A 242 -9.87 -13.09 3.87
C PHE A 242 -9.55 -13.42 2.43
N SER A 243 -10.52 -13.10 1.57
CA SER A 243 -10.42 -13.29 0.14
C SER A 243 -10.70 -11.99 -0.60
N PHE A 244 -10.55 -12.04 -1.91
CA PHE A 244 -10.68 -10.92 -2.83
C PHE A 244 -12.00 -10.18 -2.62
N SER A 245 -11.90 -8.93 -2.17
CA SER A 245 -12.99 -7.98 -2.06
C SER A 245 -12.50 -6.61 -2.54
N LEU A 246 -13.43 -5.75 -2.92
CA LEU A 246 -13.14 -4.35 -3.24
C LEU A 246 -12.74 -3.52 -2.01
N LEU A 247 -12.79 -4.12 -0.82
CA LEU A 247 -12.30 -3.52 0.41
C LEU A 247 -10.82 -3.81 0.64
N TYR A 248 -10.27 -4.88 0.09
CA TYR A 248 -8.88 -5.30 0.29
C TYR A 248 -8.52 -5.32 1.80
N ASP A 249 -7.64 -4.43 2.24
CA ASP A 249 -7.21 -4.25 3.63
C ASP A 249 -8.15 -3.34 4.47
N GLY A 250 -9.28 -2.90 3.89
CA GLY A 250 -10.27 -2.01 4.49
C GLY A 250 -11.47 -2.71 5.13
N GLU A 251 -11.46 -4.05 5.20
CA GLU A 251 -12.47 -4.84 5.91
C GLU A 251 -12.26 -4.72 7.43
N PRO A 252 -13.25 -4.26 8.23
CA PRO A 252 -13.10 -4.08 9.68
C PRO A 252 -12.55 -5.32 10.41
N LYS A 253 -13.03 -6.52 10.06
CA LYS A 253 -12.57 -7.76 10.67
C LYS A 253 -11.10 -8.05 10.37
N TYR A 254 -10.65 -7.73 9.15
CA TYR A 254 -9.24 -7.86 8.77
C TYR A 254 -8.37 -6.89 9.56
N GLN A 255 -8.79 -5.64 9.68
CA GLN A 255 -8.08 -4.62 10.45
C GLN A 255 -7.90 -5.02 11.91
N GLN A 256 -8.95 -5.56 12.53
CA GLN A 256 -8.89 -6.10 13.89
C GLN A 256 -7.86 -7.23 14.00
N GLN A 257 -8.00 -8.27 13.17
CA GLN A 257 -7.15 -9.46 13.26
C GLN A 257 -5.69 -9.15 12.94
N LEU A 258 -5.43 -8.23 12.01
CA LEU A 258 -4.08 -7.78 11.70
C LEU A 258 -3.45 -7.03 12.89
N LEU A 259 -4.21 -6.14 13.55
CA LEU A 259 -3.72 -5.44 14.75
C LEU A 259 -3.47 -6.40 15.91
N GLU A 260 -4.38 -7.34 16.17
CA GLU A 260 -4.22 -8.38 17.20
C GLU A 260 -2.97 -9.22 16.95
N CYS A 261 -2.76 -9.63 15.69
CA CYS A 261 -1.59 -10.40 15.28
C CYS A 261 -0.29 -9.61 15.47
N VAL A 262 -0.27 -8.33 15.06
CA VAL A 262 0.90 -7.45 15.27
C VAL A 262 1.20 -7.30 16.77
N LEU A 263 0.19 -7.00 17.59
CA LEU A 263 0.36 -6.88 19.05
C LEU A 263 0.90 -8.16 19.68
N HIS A 264 0.33 -9.31 19.30
CA HIS A 264 0.76 -10.60 19.82
C HIS A 264 2.18 -10.96 19.39
N SER A 265 2.53 -10.67 18.13
CA SER A 265 3.88 -10.86 17.60
C SER A 265 4.91 -10.00 18.34
N LEU A 266 4.65 -8.69 18.49
CA LEU A 266 5.55 -7.77 19.18
C LEU A 266 5.81 -8.15 20.64
N ASN A 267 4.82 -8.75 21.32
CA ASN A 267 4.97 -9.25 22.70
C ASN A 267 5.85 -10.50 22.81
N GLN A 268 6.02 -11.27 21.73
CA GLN A 268 6.85 -12.47 21.71
C GLN A 268 8.28 -12.22 21.23
N LEU A 269 8.54 -11.09 20.60
CA LEU A 269 9.84 -10.76 20.01
C LEU A 269 10.80 -10.18 21.04
N THR A 270 12.08 -10.53 20.89
CA THR A 270 13.19 -9.96 21.65
C THR A 270 14.12 -9.17 20.73
N MET A 271 14.99 -8.34 21.30
CA MET A 271 15.89 -7.48 20.52
C MET A 271 16.69 -8.31 19.50
N GLY A 272 16.65 -7.89 18.24
CA GLY A 272 17.30 -8.56 17.12
C GLY A 272 16.46 -9.61 16.38
N ASP A 273 15.30 -10.02 16.92
CA ASP A 273 14.43 -11.00 16.27
C ASP A 273 13.81 -10.47 14.97
N ALA A 274 13.28 -11.38 14.15
CA ALA A 274 12.59 -11.10 12.89
C ALA A 274 11.11 -11.52 12.94
N LEU A 275 10.30 -10.90 12.07
CA LEU A 275 8.88 -11.17 11.89
C LEU A 275 8.55 -11.27 10.40
N ILE A 276 7.90 -12.36 10.00
CA ILE A 276 7.28 -12.52 8.68
C ILE A 276 5.77 -12.41 8.85
N LEU A 277 5.18 -11.36 8.28
CA LEU A 277 3.76 -11.02 8.44
C LEU A 277 3.03 -10.99 7.09
N PRO A 278 2.10 -11.93 6.83
CA PRO A 278 1.19 -11.87 5.68
C PRO A 278 0.33 -10.61 5.69
N ILE A 279 0.21 -9.96 4.53
CA ILE A 279 -0.68 -8.82 4.33
C ILE A 279 -1.46 -8.93 3.01
N LEU A 280 -2.66 -8.35 3.00
CA LEU A 280 -3.49 -8.27 1.78
C LEU A 280 -3.04 -7.12 0.87
N SER A 281 -2.80 -5.96 1.46
CA SER A 281 -2.32 -4.73 0.82
C SER A 281 -2.08 -3.69 1.91
N CYS A 282 -1.66 -2.49 1.52
CA CYS A 282 -1.59 -1.30 2.37
C CYS A 282 -2.29 -0.13 1.68
N PHE A 283 -3.46 -0.36 1.07
CA PHE A 283 -4.18 0.70 0.38
C PHE A 283 -4.86 1.66 1.36
N THR A 284 -5.25 1.19 2.54
CA THR A 284 -5.90 2.02 3.56
C THR A 284 -4.88 2.68 4.48
N ARG A 285 -5.29 3.83 5.06
CA ARG A 285 -4.46 4.56 6.03
C ARG A 285 -4.26 3.79 7.32
N PHE A 286 -5.21 2.91 7.66
CA PHE A 286 -5.11 2.03 8.81
C PHE A 286 -3.92 1.08 8.66
N THR A 287 -3.88 0.30 7.58
CA THR A 287 -2.80 -0.68 7.37
C THR A 287 -1.46 -0.01 7.09
N ALA A 288 -1.44 1.10 6.34
CA ALA A 288 -0.23 1.92 6.20
C ALA A 288 0.28 2.44 7.56
N GLY A 289 -0.64 2.77 8.48
CA GLY A 289 -0.33 3.08 9.87
C GLY A 289 0.37 1.94 10.61
N LEU A 290 -0.11 0.69 10.44
CA LEU A 290 0.53 -0.49 11.04
C LEU A 290 1.93 -0.74 10.47
N VAL A 291 2.11 -0.57 9.15
CA VAL A 291 3.44 -0.67 8.53
C VAL A 291 4.38 0.40 9.07
N PHE A 292 3.90 1.62 9.32
CA PHE A 292 4.69 2.65 9.99
C PHE A 292 5.11 2.25 11.42
N ILE A 293 4.21 1.64 12.21
CA ILE A 293 4.56 1.11 13.53
C ILE A 293 5.69 0.07 13.40
N LEU A 294 5.54 -0.89 12.49
CA LEU A 294 6.57 -1.90 12.24
C LEU A 294 7.89 -1.23 11.82
N HIS A 295 7.83 -0.23 10.95
CA HIS A 295 9.03 0.50 10.50
C HIS A 295 9.79 1.16 11.65
N CYS A 296 9.10 1.58 12.69
CA CYS A 296 9.72 2.13 13.90
C CYS A 296 10.23 1.04 14.86
N CYS A 297 9.61 -0.14 14.84
CA CYS A 297 9.98 -1.28 15.69
C CYS A 297 11.13 -2.12 15.15
N PHE A 298 11.40 -2.09 13.85
CA PHE A 298 12.38 -2.96 13.20
C PHE A 298 13.46 -2.15 12.50
N ARG A 299 14.64 -2.74 12.36
CA ARG A 299 15.78 -2.11 11.69
C ARG A 299 15.61 -2.11 10.18
N TYR A 300 15.09 -3.19 9.60
CA TYR A 300 14.80 -3.26 8.17
C TYR A 300 13.41 -3.83 7.96
N ILE A 301 12.70 -3.28 6.98
CA ILE A 301 11.49 -3.86 6.43
C ILE A 301 11.67 -4.01 4.93
N THR A 302 11.37 -5.20 4.43
CA THR A 302 11.15 -5.45 3.01
C THR A 302 9.84 -6.21 2.84
N PHE A 303 9.48 -6.58 1.61
CA PHE A 303 8.33 -7.42 1.35
C PHE A 303 8.66 -8.49 0.31
N ALA A 304 8.02 -9.64 0.45
CA ALA A 304 7.98 -10.67 -0.57
C ALA A 304 6.55 -10.77 -1.11
N CYS A 305 6.42 -11.11 -2.38
CA CYS A 305 5.13 -11.48 -2.98
C CYS A 305 5.13 -12.99 -3.26
N PRO A 306 4.99 -13.86 -2.23
CA PRO A 306 4.99 -15.30 -2.42
C PRO A 306 3.82 -15.72 -3.28
N ILE A 307 4.07 -16.58 -4.26
CA ILE A 307 3.02 -17.18 -5.10
C ILE A 307 2.56 -18.46 -4.44
N SER A 308 1.50 -18.36 -3.65
CA SER A 308 0.80 -19.54 -3.16
C SER A 308 0.07 -20.23 -4.31
N TYR A 309 -0.01 -21.56 -4.26
CA TYR A 309 -0.94 -22.39 -5.04
C TYR A 309 -2.41 -21.99 -4.82
N GLU A 310 -2.68 -21.20 -3.78
CA GLU A 310 -3.91 -20.44 -3.60
C GLU A 310 -3.65 -18.95 -3.91
N PRO A 311 -3.61 -18.57 -5.20
CA PRO A 311 -3.23 -17.23 -5.68
C PRO A 311 -4.11 -16.09 -5.14
N LEU A 312 -5.15 -16.42 -4.36
CA LEU A 312 -6.21 -15.51 -3.94
C LEU A 312 -6.35 -15.28 -2.41
N ARG A 313 -5.39 -15.68 -1.57
CA ARG A 313 -5.49 -15.45 -0.10
C ARG A 313 -4.50 -14.43 0.46
N THR A 314 -3.21 -14.60 0.17
CA THR A 314 -2.16 -13.68 0.63
C THR A 314 -1.48 -13.03 -0.56
N SER A 315 -1.45 -11.70 -0.57
CA SER A 315 -0.88 -10.93 -1.68
C SER A 315 0.62 -10.67 -1.50
N ALA A 316 1.05 -10.43 -0.27
CA ALA A 316 2.44 -10.19 0.10
C ALA A 316 2.72 -10.63 1.55
N ALA A 317 4.00 -10.78 1.89
CA ALA A 317 4.48 -10.95 3.25
C ALA A 317 5.50 -9.85 3.54
N LEU A 318 5.30 -9.11 4.63
CA LEU A 318 6.30 -8.17 5.15
C LEU A 318 7.39 -8.94 5.88
N LEU A 319 8.65 -8.65 5.55
CA LEU A 319 9.81 -9.22 6.22
C LEU A 319 10.44 -8.13 7.08
N CYS A 320 10.21 -8.21 8.39
CA CYS A 320 10.68 -7.24 9.36
C CYS A 320 11.87 -7.84 10.13
N VAL A 321 13.04 -7.21 10.07
CA VAL A 321 14.30 -7.77 10.58
C VAL A 321 14.94 -6.83 11.60
N GLY A 322 15.43 -7.41 12.69
CA GLY A 322 16.14 -6.69 13.75
C GLY A 322 15.19 -5.87 14.62
N TYR A 323 14.34 -6.55 15.38
CA TYR A 323 13.41 -5.91 16.33
C TYR A 323 14.16 -5.04 17.36
N ARG A 324 13.65 -3.85 17.62
CA ARG A 324 14.22 -2.80 18.48
C ARG A 324 13.34 -2.43 19.67
N GLY A 325 12.21 -3.11 19.84
CA GLY A 325 11.21 -2.77 20.85
C GLY A 325 10.19 -1.73 20.36
N LEU A 326 9.04 -1.71 21.03
CA LEU A 326 8.03 -0.66 20.91
C LEU A 326 7.93 0.10 22.24
N PRO A 327 7.98 1.44 22.28
CA PRO A 327 7.83 2.21 23.51
C PRO A 327 6.47 1.95 24.20
N SER A 328 6.46 1.90 25.54
CA SER A 328 5.24 1.65 26.32
C SER A 328 4.04 2.53 25.96
N PRO A 329 4.19 3.85 25.74
CA PRO A 329 3.05 4.68 25.33
C PRO A 329 2.43 4.26 23.98
N ALA A 330 3.25 3.77 23.05
CA ALA A 330 2.75 3.26 21.78
C ALA A 330 2.04 1.91 21.95
N VAL A 331 2.56 1.03 22.82
CA VAL A 331 1.90 -0.24 23.18
C VAL A 331 0.51 0.04 23.78
N GLU A 332 0.43 0.94 24.76
CA GLU A 332 -0.84 1.33 25.40
C GLU A 332 -1.83 1.92 24.40
N TYR A 333 -1.35 2.78 23.51
CA TYR A 333 -2.15 3.36 22.44
C TYR A 333 -2.73 2.29 21.50
N LEU A 334 -1.91 1.33 21.06
CA LEU A 334 -2.36 0.24 20.19
C LEU A 334 -3.31 -0.73 20.91
N GLN A 335 -3.11 -0.97 22.21
CA GLN A 335 -4.07 -1.75 23.01
C GLN A 335 -5.42 -1.05 23.15
N HIS A 336 -5.42 0.28 23.35
CA HIS A 336 -6.65 1.08 23.35
C HIS A 336 -7.34 1.04 21.99
N LEU A 337 -6.57 1.20 20.91
CA LEU A 337 -7.07 1.06 19.54
C LEU A 337 -7.68 -0.32 19.31
N ASN A 338 -7.04 -1.40 19.79
CA ASN A 338 -7.56 -2.75 19.64
C ASN A 338 -8.92 -2.92 20.32
N LYS A 339 -9.06 -2.45 21.57
CA LYS A 339 -10.33 -2.47 22.30
C LYS A 339 -11.43 -1.72 21.57
N LEU A 340 -11.12 -0.55 21.00
CA LEU A 340 -12.07 0.23 20.22
C LEU A 340 -12.51 -0.54 18.96
N ILE A 341 -11.57 -1.10 18.20
CA ILE A 341 -11.91 -1.85 16.98
C ILE A 341 -12.74 -3.09 17.33
N SER A 342 -12.36 -3.86 18.35
CA SER A 342 -13.16 -5.01 18.81
C SER A 342 -14.57 -4.58 19.15
N SER A 343 -14.75 -3.49 19.90
CA SER A 343 -16.07 -2.95 20.21
C SER A 343 -16.88 -2.58 18.97
N LEU A 344 -16.26 -1.95 17.96
CA LEU A 344 -16.93 -1.56 16.72
C LEU A 344 -17.31 -2.77 15.85
N VAL A 345 -16.48 -3.82 15.86
CA VAL A 345 -16.74 -5.07 15.12
C VAL A 345 -17.83 -5.89 15.82
N ASP A 346 -17.72 -6.09 17.13
CA ASP A 346 -18.65 -6.90 17.95
C ASP A 346 -20.07 -6.31 17.95
N THR A 347 -20.19 -4.98 17.94
CA THR A 347 -21.48 -4.28 17.87
C THR A 347 -22.03 -4.11 16.46
N GLU A 348 -21.32 -4.65 15.45
CA GLU A 348 -21.61 -4.43 14.03
C GLU A 348 -21.83 -2.95 13.66
N SER A 349 -21.11 -2.05 14.32
CA SER A 349 -21.28 -0.60 14.19
C SER A 349 -21.15 -0.15 12.73
N PRO A 350 -21.97 0.79 12.23
CA PRO A 350 -21.80 1.37 10.89
C PRO A 350 -20.51 2.20 10.75
N GLN A 351 -19.76 2.37 11.84
CA GLN A 351 -18.46 3.02 11.88
C GLN A 351 -17.31 2.02 11.91
N GLN A 352 -16.14 2.48 11.50
CA GLN A 352 -14.86 1.79 11.65
C GLN A 352 -13.74 2.81 11.87
N VAL A 353 -12.59 2.34 12.33
CA VAL A 353 -11.39 3.16 12.39
C VAL A 353 -10.80 3.31 10.99
N LEU A 354 -10.68 4.54 10.51
CA LEU A 354 -10.14 4.84 9.19
C LEU A 354 -8.64 5.16 9.23
N GLN A 355 -8.16 5.66 10.37
CA GLN A 355 -6.79 6.13 10.55
C GLN A 355 -6.47 6.25 12.05
N PHE A 356 -5.24 5.94 12.43
CA PHE A 356 -4.73 6.18 13.79
C PHE A 356 -3.35 6.86 13.81
N VAL A 357 -2.61 6.80 12.69
CA VAL A 357 -1.37 7.56 12.48
C VAL A 357 -1.68 8.80 11.63
N PRO A 358 -1.16 10.00 11.96
CA PRO A 358 -1.35 11.20 11.15
C PRO A 358 -0.85 11.00 9.70
N MET A 359 -1.61 11.49 8.71
CA MET A 359 -1.23 11.35 7.30
C MET A 359 0.06 12.09 6.98
N GLU A 360 0.37 13.16 7.70
CA GLU A 360 1.65 13.86 7.61
C GLU A 360 2.82 12.90 7.74
N VAL A 361 2.73 11.94 8.66
CA VAL A 361 3.78 10.96 8.90
C VAL A 361 3.78 9.89 7.80
N LEU A 362 2.61 9.42 7.39
CA LEU A 362 2.48 8.38 6.37
C LEU A 362 2.88 8.82 4.95
N LEU A 363 2.84 10.13 4.70
CA LEU A 363 3.13 10.71 3.38
C LEU A 363 4.57 11.23 3.24
N GLN A 364 5.48 10.77 4.11
CA GLN A 364 6.85 11.28 4.15
C GLN A 364 7.90 10.24 3.76
N GLY A 365 8.90 10.74 3.03
CA GLY A 365 10.18 10.07 2.79
C GLY A 365 10.07 8.66 2.21
N LYS A 366 10.98 7.79 2.66
CA LYS A 366 11.15 6.41 2.18
C LYS A 366 9.96 5.50 2.49
N LEU A 367 9.19 5.79 3.55
CA LEU A 367 8.01 5.00 3.90
C LEU A 367 6.96 5.07 2.78
N LEU A 368 6.67 6.28 2.29
CA LEU A 368 5.71 6.46 1.22
C LEU A 368 6.14 5.75 -0.06
N GLU A 369 7.44 5.82 -0.40
CA GLU A 369 8.01 5.12 -1.54
C GLU A 369 7.89 3.60 -1.39
N PHE A 370 8.21 3.08 -0.21
CA PHE A 370 8.05 1.66 0.13
C PHE A 370 6.60 1.20 -0.02
N LEU A 371 5.64 1.95 0.54
CA LEU A 371 4.22 1.63 0.44
C LEU A 371 3.74 1.64 -1.02
N TRP A 372 4.23 2.59 -1.83
CA TRP A 372 3.97 2.64 -3.27
C TRP A 372 4.47 1.41 -4.00
N ASP A 373 5.71 1.02 -3.77
CA ASP A 373 6.33 -0.11 -4.47
C ASP A 373 5.65 -1.43 -4.05
N LEU A 374 5.36 -1.60 -2.76
CA LEU A 374 4.59 -2.72 -2.20
C LEU A 374 3.19 -2.84 -2.82
N ASN A 375 2.41 -1.77 -2.77
CA ASN A 375 1.04 -1.78 -3.28
C ASN A 375 0.98 -1.93 -4.80
N THR A 376 1.95 -1.35 -5.52
CA THR A 376 2.05 -1.51 -6.98
C THR A 376 2.37 -2.96 -7.33
N ALA A 377 3.30 -3.60 -6.62
CA ALA A 377 3.62 -5.02 -6.81
C ALA A 377 2.39 -5.91 -6.56
N ILE A 378 1.69 -5.68 -5.44
CA ILE A 378 0.43 -6.38 -5.11
C ILE A 378 -0.60 -6.18 -6.21
N ALA A 379 -0.87 -4.94 -6.60
CA ALA A 379 -1.95 -4.61 -7.53
C ALA A 379 -1.70 -5.14 -8.94
N LYS A 380 -0.48 -4.95 -9.48
CA LYS A 380 -0.08 -5.50 -10.79
C LYS A 380 -0.19 -7.02 -10.82
N ARG A 381 0.27 -7.68 -9.75
CA ARG A 381 0.23 -9.14 -9.64
C ARG A 381 -1.21 -9.66 -9.57
N GLN A 382 -2.06 -9.06 -8.75
CA GLN A 382 -3.47 -9.45 -8.68
C GLN A 382 -4.18 -9.23 -10.02
N LEU A 383 -3.92 -8.09 -10.68
CA LEU A 383 -4.46 -7.79 -11.99
C LEU A 383 -4.02 -8.83 -13.03
N HIS A 384 -2.74 -9.20 -13.04
CA HIS A 384 -2.20 -10.25 -13.91
C HIS A 384 -2.97 -11.57 -13.75
N LEU A 385 -3.14 -12.04 -12.52
CA LEU A 385 -3.83 -13.30 -12.23
C LEU A 385 -5.28 -13.29 -12.74
N ILE A 386 -6.01 -12.19 -12.54
CA ILE A 386 -7.40 -12.05 -13.01
C ILE A 386 -7.47 -12.02 -14.54
N VAL A 387 -6.59 -11.24 -15.19
CA VAL A 387 -6.51 -11.13 -16.65
C VAL A 387 -6.16 -12.47 -17.27
N GLN A 388 -5.17 -13.18 -16.72
CA GLN A 388 -4.74 -14.50 -17.19
C GLN A 388 -5.88 -15.53 -17.10
N ALA A 389 -6.56 -15.61 -15.96
CA ALA A 389 -7.72 -16.50 -15.81
C ALA A 389 -8.80 -16.21 -16.86
N LYS A 390 -9.01 -14.93 -17.18
CA LYS A 390 -10.00 -14.54 -18.18
C LYS A 390 -9.57 -14.91 -19.60
N GLN A 391 -8.30 -14.69 -19.95
CA GLN A 391 -7.76 -15.10 -21.25
C GLN A 391 -7.86 -16.62 -21.44
N GLN A 392 -7.56 -17.39 -20.40
CA GLN A 392 -7.71 -18.86 -20.43
C GLN A 392 -9.16 -19.28 -20.66
N GLN A 393 -10.12 -18.66 -19.95
CA GLN A 393 -11.54 -18.90 -20.17
C GLN A 393 -11.96 -18.62 -21.62
N MET A 394 -11.51 -17.49 -22.19
CA MET A 394 -11.81 -17.14 -23.59
C MET A 394 -11.24 -18.17 -24.57
N THR A 395 -10.02 -18.67 -24.35
CA THR A 395 -9.44 -19.71 -25.21
C THR A 395 -10.17 -21.04 -25.12
N SER A 396 -10.65 -21.43 -23.94
CA SER A 396 -11.42 -22.67 -23.75
C SER A 396 -12.81 -22.60 -24.38
N ASP A 397 -13.47 -21.44 -24.33
CA ASP A 397 -14.80 -21.22 -24.94
C ASP A 397 -14.75 -21.21 -26.49
N ILE A 398 -13.58 -20.99 -27.10
CA ILE A 398 -13.36 -21.03 -28.57
C ILE A 398 -13.08 -22.46 -29.07
N SER A 399 -12.71 -23.38 -28.17
CA SER A 399 -12.38 -24.78 -28.50
C SER A 399 -13.56 -25.76 -28.43
N LEU A 400 -14.79 -25.25 -28.32
CA LEU A 400 -16.07 -25.96 -28.41
C LEU A 400 -16.86 -25.45 -29.62
#